data_AF-X0W613-F1
#
_entry.id   AF-X0W613-F1
#
_cell.length_a   1.000
_cell.length_b   1.000
_cell.length_c   1.000
_cell.angle_alpha   90.00
_cell.angle_beta   90.00
_cell.angle_gamma   90.00
#
_symmetry.space_group_name_H-M   'P 1'
#
loop_
_entity.id
_entity.type
_entity.pdbx_description
1 polymer ?
#
loop_
_entity_poly.entity_id
_entity_poly.type
_entity_poly.pdbx_seq_one_letter_code
_entity_poly.pdbx_strand_id
1 'polypeptide(L)'
;DAIRQGRADVIIAGGTESPIVRYNFAAFDAMGVMSRNNTQPQKASRPFDKNRDGFVMGEGAAILILESLDHAKKHNADIYAEIKSYSATSGAYHVVAPNPDGSDIIRAMEICLDEAKVSPSEIDYINAHGTSTKANDLTETKAIKTVFKEHAYKVPISSTKSMVGHSLGASGAIEAAVCALSIKTGKIHPTINLESPDPECDLDYVPNKYREKEIKYALSNSFAFGNNNACLLFAKCE
;
A
#
# COMPACT_ATOMS: atom_id res chain seq x y z
N ASP A 1 -7.37 -14.69 8.86
CA ASP A 1 -8.28 -15.86 8.85
C ASP A 1 -8.02 -16.93 9.90
N ALA A 2 -6.81 -17.50 10.01
CA ALA A 2 -6.56 -18.58 10.98
C ALA A 2 -6.97 -18.21 12.42
N ILE A 3 -6.62 -17.00 12.87
CA ILE A 3 -7.04 -16.45 14.17
C ILE A 3 -8.56 -16.23 14.24
N ARG A 4 -9.15 -15.56 13.23
CA ARG A 4 -10.60 -15.32 13.14
C ARG A 4 -11.44 -16.61 13.21
N GLN A 5 -10.90 -17.71 12.70
CA GLN A 5 -11.53 -19.03 12.69
C GLN A 5 -11.20 -19.87 13.94
N GLY A 6 -10.47 -19.33 14.91
CA GLY A 6 -10.08 -20.05 16.14
C GLY A 6 -9.06 -21.17 15.91
N ARG A 7 -8.32 -21.16 14.80
CA ARG A 7 -7.29 -22.18 14.49
C ARG A 7 -5.92 -21.87 15.12
N ALA A 8 -5.70 -20.64 15.58
CA ALA A 8 -4.50 -20.21 16.27
C ALA A 8 -4.81 -18.96 17.10
N ASP A 9 -4.12 -18.80 18.23
CA ASP A 9 -4.16 -17.56 19.01
C ASP A 9 -3.10 -16.55 18.55
N VAL A 10 -1.97 -17.04 18.02
CA VAL A 10 -0.83 -16.23 17.57
C VAL A 10 -0.37 -16.71 16.19
N ILE A 11 -0.10 -15.79 15.28
CA ILE A 11 0.47 -16.04 13.95
C ILE A 11 1.62 -15.08 13.70
N ILE A 12 2.74 -15.62 13.23
CA ILE A 12 3.83 -14.84 12.65
C ILE A 12 3.56 -14.75 11.15
N ALA A 13 3.24 -13.56 10.65
CA ALA A 13 2.93 -13.31 9.24
C ALA A 13 3.77 -12.18 8.69
N GLY A 14 4.07 -12.20 7.39
CA GLY A 14 4.82 -11.12 6.75
C GLY A 14 5.30 -11.50 5.37
N GLY A 15 6.34 -10.80 4.91
CA GLY A 15 6.94 -10.98 3.60
C GLY A 15 8.40 -10.58 3.63
N THR A 16 9.19 -11.24 2.79
CA THR A 16 10.62 -10.98 2.62
C THR A 16 10.99 -11.11 1.15
N GLU A 17 11.95 -10.31 0.70
CA GLU A 17 12.47 -10.36 -0.65
C GLU A 17 13.92 -9.85 -0.66
N SER A 18 14.78 -10.50 -1.45
CA SER A 18 16.10 -9.97 -1.80
C SER A 18 16.29 -10.12 -3.31
N PRO A 19 15.60 -9.29 -4.11
CA PRO A 19 15.53 -9.48 -5.54
C PRO A 19 16.69 -8.78 -6.27
N ILE A 20 17.58 -8.07 -5.55
CA ILE A 20 18.68 -7.28 -6.13
C ILE A 20 19.83 -8.21 -6.54
N VAL A 21 19.55 -9.03 -7.55
CA VAL A 21 20.51 -9.92 -8.20
C VAL A 21 20.45 -9.68 -9.71
N ARG A 22 21.58 -9.91 -10.40
CA ARG A 22 21.73 -9.58 -11.83
C ARG A 22 20.60 -10.10 -12.70
N TYR A 23 20.18 -11.34 -12.47
CA TYR A 23 19.13 -11.98 -13.26
C TYR A 23 17.78 -11.27 -13.10
N ASN A 24 17.34 -11.04 -11.86
CA ASN A 24 16.07 -10.34 -11.59
C ASN A 24 16.11 -8.92 -12.12
N PHE A 25 17.19 -8.18 -11.86
CA PHE A 25 17.35 -6.81 -12.35
C PHE A 25 17.25 -6.73 -13.88
N ALA A 26 17.93 -7.65 -14.59
CA ALA A 26 17.84 -7.74 -16.05
C ALA A 26 16.43 -8.11 -16.54
N ALA A 27 15.74 -9.01 -15.85
CA ALA A 27 14.38 -9.42 -16.22
C ALA A 27 13.38 -8.26 -16.09
N PHE A 28 13.44 -7.50 -14.99
CA PHE A 28 12.54 -6.36 -14.78
C PHE A 28 12.90 -5.15 -15.67
N ASP A 29 14.18 -4.90 -15.99
CA ASP A 29 14.54 -3.90 -17.00
C ASP A 29 14.06 -4.31 -18.40
N ALA A 30 14.17 -5.59 -18.77
CA ALA A 30 13.65 -6.09 -20.04
C ALA A 30 12.12 -5.94 -20.18
N MET A 31 11.39 -5.97 -19.06
CA MET A 31 9.95 -5.69 -19.03
C MET A 31 9.62 -4.19 -19.16
N GLY A 32 10.61 -3.29 -19.02
CA GLY A 32 10.41 -1.84 -19.13
C GLY A 32 9.65 -1.21 -17.95
N VAL A 33 9.67 -1.86 -16.79
CA VAL A 33 8.92 -1.43 -15.59
C VAL A 33 9.79 -0.74 -14.55
N MET A 34 11.11 -0.80 -14.70
CA MET A 34 12.08 -0.16 -13.81
C MET A 34 12.39 1.26 -14.26
N SER A 35 12.62 2.16 -13.28
CA SER A 35 13.15 3.48 -13.57
C SER A 35 14.53 3.37 -14.24
N ARG A 36 14.77 4.23 -15.23
CA ARG A 36 16.07 4.36 -15.92
C ARG A 36 16.79 5.65 -15.56
N ASN A 37 16.32 6.35 -14.51
CA ASN A 37 16.98 7.53 -13.96
C ASN A 37 18.23 7.17 -13.16
N ASN A 38 19.30 6.84 -13.88
CA ASN A 38 20.60 6.49 -13.29
C ASN A 38 21.43 7.72 -12.88
N THR A 39 21.06 8.92 -13.34
CA THR A 39 21.81 10.15 -13.03
C THR A 39 21.42 10.74 -11.68
N GLN A 40 20.18 10.51 -11.23
CA GLN A 40 19.68 10.96 -9.93
C GLN A 40 18.92 9.82 -9.21
N PRO A 41 19.61 8.75 -8.79
CA PRO A 41 18.97 7.55 -8.23
C PRO A 41 18.13 7.84 -6.97
N GLN A 42 18.55 8.80 -6.15
CA GLN A 42 17.78 9.23 -4.96
C GLN A 42 16.43 9.86 -5.29
N LYS A 43 16.24 10.30 -6.54
CA LYS A 43 14.98 10.85 -7.03
C LYS A 43 14.23 9.89 -7.96
N ALA A 44 14.73 8.68 -8.19
CA ALA A 44 14.18 7.78 -9.21
C ALA A 44 12.78 7.27 -8.83
N SER A 45 12.57 6.89 -7.57
CA SER A 45 11.24 6.54 -7.06
C SER A 45 10.47 7.82 -6.74
N ARG A 46 9.52 8.17 -7.61
CA ARG A 46 8.70 9.39 -7.51
C ARG A 46 7.22 9.09 -7.81
N PRO A 47 6.54 8.29 -6.97
CA PRO A 47 5.13 7.95 -7.16
C PRO A 47 4.28 9.20 -7.39
N PHE A 48 3.34 9.11 -8.34
CA PHE A 48 2.39 10.17 -8.72
C PHE A 48 3.02 11.44 -9.34
N ASP A 49 4.35 11.52 -9.47
CA ASP A 49 5.02 12.62 -10.17
C ASP A 49 4.89 12.46 -11.69
N LYS A 50 4.66 13.57 -12.40
CA LYS A 50 4.55 13.61 -13.88
C LYS A 50 5.76 12.98 -14.58
N ASN A 51 6.95 13.08 -13.98
CA ASN A 51 8.20 12.63 -14.55
C ASN A 51 8.60 11.21 -14.11
N ARG A 52 7.69 10.44 -13.50
CA ARG A 52 7.92 9.04 -13.14
C ARG A 52 8.10 8.16 -14.38
N ASP A 53 9.06 7.24 -14.32
CA ASP A 53 9.46 6.40 -15.46
C ASP A 53 9.53 4.91 -15.14
N GLY A 54 9.16 4.50 -13.93
CA GLY A 54 9.21 3.12 -13.47
C GLY A 54 9.44 3.02 -11.98
N PHE A 55 9.34 1.80 -11.43
CA PHE A 55 9.64 1.57 -10.02
C PHE A 55 11.15 1.44 -9.79
N VAL A 56 11.59 1.69 -8.56
CA VAL A 56 12.95 1.37 -8.10
C VAL A 56 12.89 0.08 -7.29
N MET A 57 13.67 -0.93 -7.67
CA MET A 57 13.70 -2.21 -6.97
C MET A 57 14.29 -2.03 -5.57
N GLY A 58 13.57 -2.51 -4.55
CA GLY A 58 14.03 -2.58 -3.18
C GLY A 58 14.25 -4.02 -2.73
N GLU A 59 14.81 -4.19 -1.54
CA GLU A 59 14.85 -5.47 -0.82
C GLU A 59 14.48 -5.23 0.65
N GLY A 60 14.14 -6.31 1.36
CA GLY A 60 13.85 -6.23 2.78
C GLY A 60 12.81 -7.24 3.23
N ALA A 61 12.45 -7.14 4.51
CA ALA A 61 11.45 -7.98 5.13
C ALA A 61 10.68 -7.19 6.17
N ALA A 62 9.44 -7.59 6.41
CA ALA A 62 8.67 -7.17 7.56
C ALA A 62 7.85 -8.36 8.07
N ILE A 63 7.81 -8.48 9.39
CA ILE A 63 7.08 -9.52 10.11
C ILE A 63 6.17 -8.83 11.12
N LEU A 64 4.91 -9.25 11.15
CA LEU A 64 3.91 -8.86 12.11
C LEU A 64 3.60 -10.06 13.01
N ILE A 65 3.51 -9.79 14.31
CA ILE A 65 2.95 -10.73 15.28
C ILE A 65 1.47 -10.41 15.37
N LEU A 66 0.64 -11.32 14.86
CA LEU A 66 -0.81 -11.21 14.89
C LEU A 66 -1.33 -12.07 16.02
N GLU A 67 -2.22 -11.51 16.83
CA GLU A 67 -2.82 -12.23 17.95
C GLU A 67 -4.34 -12.07 17.96
N SER A 68 -5.04 -13.02 18.58
CA SER A 68 -6.43 -12.79 18.98
C SER A 68 -6.46 -11.69 20.06
N LEU A 69 -7.48 -10.82 20.03
CA LEU A 69 -7.57 -9.70 20.97
C LEU A 69 -7.64 -10.19 22.43
N ASP A 70 -8.35 -11.30 22.66
CA ASP A 70 -8.46 -11.92 23.99
C ASP A 70 -7.11 -12.48 24.47
N HIS A 71 -6.32 -13.08 23.58
CA HIS A 71 -4.98 -13.53 23.90
C HIS A 71 -4.09 -12.33 24.27
N ALA A 72 -4.02 -11.33 23.39
CA ALA A 72 -3.23 -10.11 23.57
C ALA A 72 -3.56 -9.38 24.89
N LYS A 73 -4.84 -9.29 25.26
CA LYS A 73 -5.29 -8.67 26.52
C LYS A 73 -4.86 -9.45 27.76
N LYS A 74 -4.80 -10.79 27.73
CA LYS A 74 -4.42 -11.62 28.89
C LYS A 74 -3.01 -11.36 29.40
N HIS A 75 -2.09 -10.96 28.52
CA HIS A 75 -0.70 -10.64 28.86
C HIS A 75 -0.33 -9.17 28.69
N ASN A 76 -1.34 -8.29 28.52
CA ASN A 76 -1.17 -6.84 28.36
C ASN A 76 -0.20 -6.49 27.22
N ALA A 77 -0.37 -7.10 26.05
CA ALA A 77 0.45 -6.78 24.87
C ALA A 77 0.32 -5.30 24.48
N ASP A 78 1.41 -4.74 23.94
CA ASP A 78 1.41 -3.43 23.32
C ASP A 78 0.81 -3.52 21.91
N ILE A 79 -0.47 -3.17 21.78
CA ILE A 79 -1.24 -3.31 20.54
C ILE A 79 -0.99 -2.09 19.64
N TYR A 80 -0.46 -2.34 18.44
CA TYR A 80 -0.20 -1.29 17.45
C TYR A 80 -1.45 -0.88 16.68
N ALA A 81 -2.21 -1.86 16.20
CA ALA A 81 -3.45 -1.71 15.45
C ALA A 81 -4.21 -3.04 15.41
N GLU A 82 -5.50 -2.98 15.11
CA GLU A 82 -6.33 -4.13 14.78
C GLU A 82 -6.41 -4.29 13.26
N ILE A 83 -6.28 -5.51 12.72
CA ILE A 83 -6.63 -5.78 11.31
C ILE A 83 -8.13 -6.05 11.25
N LYS A 84 -8.90 -5.08 10.76
CA LYS A 84 -10.37 -5.16 10.64
C LYS A 84 -10.82 -6.10 9.54
N SER A 85 -10.17 -6.00 8.39
CA SER A 85 -10.52 -6.81 7.22
C SER A 85 -9.34 -6.94 6.26
N TYR A 86 -9.51 -7.88 5.35
CA TYR A 86 -8.63 -8.17 4.23
C TYR A 86 -9.52 -8.49 3.04
N SER A 87 -9.11 -8.11 1.84
CA SER A 87 -9.72 -8.60 0.61
C SER A 87 -8.66 -9.01 -0.38
N ALA A 88 -9.01 -9.94 -1.27
CA ALA A 88 -8.25 -10.16 -2.48
C ALA A 88 -9.15 -10.39 -3.70
N THR A 89 -8.71 -9.87 -4.84
CA THR A 89 -9.36 -10.04 -6.13
C THR A 89 -8.32 -10.39 -7.19
N SER A 90 -8.78 -10.93 -8.31
CA SER A 90 -7.97 -11.07 -9.52
C SER A 90 -8.65 -10.37 -10.67
N GLY A 91 -7.90 -9.53 -11.39
CA GLY A 91 -8.41 -8.84 -12.58
C GLY A 91 -8.53 -9.72 -13.81
N ALA A 92 -7.84 -10.87 -13.85
CA ALA A 92 -7.83 -11.82 -14.98
C ALA A 92 -7.67 -11.15 -16.36
N TYR A 93 -6.89 -10.06 -16.43
CA TYR A 93 -6.81 -9.19 -17.60
C TYR A 93 -5.48 -9.34 -18.35
N HIS A 94 -4.36 -9.11 -17.66
CA HIS A 94 -3.03 -9.18 -18.25
C HIS A 94 -1.96 -9.54 -17.19
N VAL A 95 -0.91 -10.25 -17.61
CA VAL A 95 0.12 -10.75 -16.68
C VAL A 95 0.95 -9.65 -16.01
N VAL A 96 1.11 -8.49 -16.65
CA VAL A 96 1.87 -7.33 -16.11
C VAL A 96 1.02 -6.06 -15.98
N ALA A 97 0.41 -5.59 -17.08
CA ALA A 97 -0.38 -4.36 -17.08
C ALA A 97 -1.62 -4.41 -16.15
N PRO A 98 -1.93 -3.30 -15.46
CA PRO A 98 -3.17 -3.17 -14.69
C PRO A 98 -4.37 -3.12 -15.64
N ASN A 99 -5.55 -3.50 -15.15
CA ASN A 99 -6.79 -3.29 -15.89
C ASN A 99 -7.02 -1.77 -16.09
N PRO A 100 -7.17 -1.25 -17.31
CA PRO A 100 -7.30 0.19 -17.56
C PRO A 100 -8.49 0.85 -16.85
N ASP A 101 -9.57 0.11 -16.59
CA ASP A 101 -10.74 0.63 -15.87
C ASP A 101 -10.60 0.55 -14.33
N GLY A 102 -9.57 -0.14 -13.83
CA GLY A 102 -9.32 -0.34 -12.40
C GLY A 102 -10.41 -1.12 -11.66
N SER A 103 -11.34 -1.78 -12.36
CA SER A 103 -12.51 -2.44 -11.76
C SER A 103 -12.14 -3.51 -10.73
N ASP A 104 -11.02 -4.19 -10.92
CA ASP A 104 -10.50 -5.23 -10.05
C ASP A 104 -9.93 -4.67 -8.73
N ILE A 105 -9.22 -3.54 -8.79
CA ILE A 105 -8.70 -2.85 -7.60
C ILE A 105 -9.79 -2.04 -6.88
N ILE A 106 -10.77 -1.49 -7.61
CA ILE A 106 -11.98 -0.88 -7.04
C ILE A 106 -12.71 -1.92 -6.19
N ARG A 107 -12.98 -3.09 -6.79
CA ARG A 107 -13.65 -4.19 -6.10
C ARG A 107 -12.87 -4.68 -4.88
N ALA A 108 -11.53 -4.71 -4.94
CA ALA A 108 -10.72 -5.09 -3.78
C ALA A 108 -10.94 -4.11 -2.61
N MET A 109 -10.90 -2.80 -2.86
CA MET A 109 -11.16 -1.80 -1.83
C MET A 109 -12.60 -1.87 -1.29
N GLU A 110 -13.60 -2.01 -2.17
CA GLU A 110 -15.01 -2.14 -1.78
C GLU A 110 -15.26 -3.36 -0.87
N ILE A 111 -14.77 -4.55 -1.25
CA ILE A 111 -14.90 -5.77 -0.42
C ILE A 111 -14.23 -5.55 0.94
N CYS A 112 -13.05 -4.93 0.97
CA CYS A 112 -12.32 -4.68 2.21
C CYS A 112 -13.13 -3.80 3.17
N LEU A 113 -13.71 -2.71 2.66
CA LEU A 113 -14.54 -1.78 3.42
C LEU A 113 -15.86 -2.42 3.86
N ASP A 114 -16.54 -3.16 2.97
CA ASP A 114 -17.80 -3.84 3.24
C ASP A 114 -17.65 -4.92 4.33
N GLU A 115 -16.59 -5.74 4.27
CA GLU A 115 -16.32 -6.76 5.29
C GLU A 115 -16.04 -6.14 6.65
N ALA A 116 -15.36 -4.98 6.69
CA ALA A 116 -15.12 -4.23 7.91
C ALA A 116 -16.34 -3.44 8.40
N LYS A 117 -17.36 -3.26 7.56
CA LYS A 117 -18.51 -2.37 7.78
C LYS A 117 -18.08 -0.93 8.05
N VAL A 118 -17.10 -0.45 7.29
CA VAL A 118 -16.56 0.92 7.39
C VAL A 118 -16.90 1.69 6.12
N SER A 119 -17.50 2.88 6.27
CA SER A 119 -17.80 3.76 5.13
C SER A 119 -16.50 4.31 4.53
N PRO A 120 -16.42 4.51 3.19
CA PRO A 120 -15.28 5.19 2.57
C PRO A 120 -14.96 6.54 3.22
N SER A 121 -15.98 7.27 3.70
CA SER A 121 -15.83 8.57 4.36
C SER A 121 -15.16 8.51 5.74
N GLU A 122 -15.01 7.33 6.33
CA GLU A 122 -14.37 7.12 7.64
C GLU A 122 -12.87 6.83 7.51
N ILE A 123 -12.34 6.61 6.30
CA ILE A 123 -10.93 6.31 6.13
C ILE A 123 -10.08 7.55 6.36
N ASP A 124 -9.09 7.44 7.25
CA ASP A 124 -8.24 8.56 7.65
C ASP A 124 -6.93 8.63 6.90
N TYR A 125 -6.47 7.51 6.35
CA TYR A 125 -5.21 7.38 5.64
C TYR A 125 -5.25 6.22 4.64
N ILE A 126 -4.66 6.42 3.47
CA ILE A 126 -4.42 5.36 2.49
C ILE A 126 -2.91 5.26 2.22
N ASN A 127 -2.31 4.13 2.56
CA ASN A 127 -1.00 3.76 2.03
C ASN A 127 -1.21 3.06 0.68
N ALA A 128 -0.98 3.82 -0.40
CA ALA A 128 -1.17 3.38 -1.77
C ALA A 128 -0.14 2.32 -2.18
N HIS A 129 -0.46 1.55 -3.23
CA HIS A 129 0.52 0.71 -3.89
C HIS A 129 1.61 1.56 -4.56
N GLY A 130 1.23 2.64 -5.25
CA GLY A 130 2.09 3.76 -5.69
C GLY A 130 3.50 3.38 -6.10
N THR A 131 3.65 2.69 -7.23
CA THR A 131 4.93 2.10 -7.65
C THR A 131 5.85 3.05 -8.40
N SER A 132 5.45 4.29 -8.69
CA SER A 132 6.20 5.18 -9.59
C SER A 132 6.17 4.71 -11.05
N THR A 133 5.25 3.79 -11.40
CA THR A 133 4.95 3.45 -12.80
C THR A 133 3.77 4.28 -13.28
N LYS A 134 3.76 4.67 -14.56
CA LYS A 134 2.70 5.53 -15.12
C LYS A 134 1.33 4.87 -15.02
N ALA A 135 1.25 3.61 -15.43
CA ALA A 135 0.00 2.85 -15.45
C ALA A 135 -0.57 2.63 -14.05
N ASN A 136 0.23 2.16 -13.09
CA ASN A 136 -0.27 1.90 -11.74
C ASN A 136 -0.80 3.17 -11.07
N ASP A 137 0.04 4.20 -10.99
CA ASP A 137 -0.27 5.37 -10.17
C ASP A 137 -1.52 6.11 -10.69
N LEU A 138 -1.71 6.09 -12.02
CA LEU A 138 -2.91 6.62 -12.67
C LEU A 138 -4.15 5.77 -12.38
N THR A 139 -4.06 4.45 -12.59
CA THR A 139 -5.19 3.53 -12.36
C THR A 139 -5.61 3.51 -10.89
N GLU A 140 -4.64 3.47 -9.98
CA GLU A 140 -4.89 3.52 -8.53
C GLU A 140 -5.55 4.83 -8.13
N THR A 141 -5.10 5.98 -8.66
CA THR A 141 -5.76 7.27 -8.41
C THR A 141 -7.22 7.25 -8.85
N LYS A 142 -7.51 6.76 -10.07
CA LYS A 142 -8.87 6.66 -10.59
C LYS A 142 -9.74 5.74 -9.72
N ALA A 143 -9.19 4.61 -9.29
CA ALA A 143 -9.89 3.67 -8.43
C ALA A 143 -10.20 4.28 -7.05
N ILE A 144 -9.25 4.97 -6.43
CA ILE A 144 -9.47 5.68 -5.16
C ILE A 144 -10.58 6.73 -5.34
N LYS A 145 -10.57 7.51 -6.43
CA LYS A 145 -11.66 8.47 -6.72
C LYS A 145 -13.02 7.80 -6.86
N THR A 146 -13.09 6.65 -7.50
CA THR A 146 -14.35 5.90 -7.64
C THR A 146 -14.89 5.41 -6.30
N VAL A 147 -14.04 4.81 -5.46
CA VAL A 147 -14.45 4.23 -4.17
C VAL A 147 -14.77 5.31 -3.14
N PHE A 148 -13.91 6.33 -3.03
CA PHE A 148 -13.97 7.33 -1.99
C PHE A 148 -14.74 8.60 -2.38
N LYS A 149 -15.05 8.80 -3.68
CA LYS A 149 -15.80 9.95 -4.20
C LYS A 149 -15.17 11.26 -3.71
N GLU A 150 -15.97 12.20 -3.20
CA GLU A 150 -15.51 13.47 -2.62
C GLU A 150 -14.50 13.30 -1.47
N HIS A 151 -14.51 12.17 -0.77
CA HIS A 151 -13.57 11.90 0.30
C HIS A 151 -12.16 11.59 -0.22
N ALA A 152 -12.02 11.15 -1.47
CA ALA A 152 -10.72 10.91 -2.11
C ALA A 152 -9.81 12.16 -2.07
N TYR A 153 -10.42 13.34 -2.18
CA TYR A 153 -9.74 14.63 -2.17
C TYR A 153 -9.40 15.15 -0.77
N LYS A 154 -9.86 14.47 0.29
CA LYS A 154 -9.68 14.87 1.69
C LYS A 154 -8.81 13.88 2.47
N VAL A 155 -8.85 12.61 2.10
CA VAL A 155 -8.03 11.58 2.72
C VAL A 155 -6.57 11.75 2.29
N PRO A 156 -5.61 11.87 3.23
CA PRO A 156 -4.20 11.82 2.90
C PRO A 156 -3.83 10.45 2.35
N ILE A 157 -3.05 10.44 1.28
CA ILE A 157 -2.55 9.25 0.60
C ILE A 157 -1.03 9.33 0.60
N SER A 158 -0.32 8.21 0.75
CA SER A 158 1.14 8.23 0.51
C SER A 158 1.61 6.94 -0.14
N SER A 159 2.78 6.98 -0.78
CA SER A 159 3.51 5.78 -1.16
C SER A 159 4.83 5.68 -0.42
N THR A 160 4.91 4.70 0.47
CA THR A 160 6.14 4.34 1.19
C THR A 160 7.27 3.93 0.22
N LYS A 161 6.93 3.42 -0.98
CA LYS A 161 7.90 3.02 -2.00
C LYS A 161 8.73 4.19 -2.54
N SER A 162 8.27 5.43 -2.34
CA SER A 162 9.08 6.62 -2.63
C SER A 162 10.40 6.64 -1.84
N MET A 163 10.42 6.06 -0.63
CA MET A 163 11.57 6.08 0.28
C MET A 163 12.39 4.78 0.24
N VAL A 164 11.71 3.63 0.18
CA VAL A 164 12.37 2.30 0.32
C VAL A 164 12.37 1.48 -0.97
N GLY A 165 11.83 2.02 -2.06
CA GLY A 165 11.64 1.28 -3.30
C GLY A 165 10.57 0.20 -3.19
N HIS A 166 10.50 -0.66 -4.20
CA HIS A 166 9.55 -1.76 -4.30
C HIS A 166 10.25 -3.10 -4.03
N SER A 167 10.05 -3.64 -2.83
CA SER A 167 10.60 -4.93 -2.39
C SER A 167 9.70 -6.13 -2.75
N LEU A 168 9.01 -6.05 -3.90
CA LEU A 168 8.14 -7.10 -4.45
C LEU A 168 7.24 -7.77 -3.38
N GLY A 169 7.47 -9.04 -3.07
CA GLY A 169 6.67 -9.80 -2.10
C GLY A 169 6.75 -9.28 -0.66
N ALA A 170 7.78 -8.53 -0.30
CA ALA A 170 7.91 -7.90 1.02
C ALA A 170 7.13 -6.58 1.15
N SER A 171 6.80 -5.91 0.04
CA SER A 171 6.19 -4.57 0.08
C SER A 171 4.91 -4.53 0.90
N GLY A 172 3.99 -5.48 0.69
CA GLY A 172 2.72 -5.50 1.43
C GLY A 172 2.90 -5.66 2.94
N ALA A 173 3.91 -6.40 3.39
CA ALA A 173 4.21 -6.56 4.81
C ALA A 173 4.87 -5.31 5.42
N ILE A 174 5.79 -4.67 4.68
CA ILE A 174 6.42 -3.41 5.09
C ILE A 174 5.35 -2.32 5.22
N GLU A 175 4.44 -2.27 4.26
CA GLU A 175 3.34 -1.30 4.18
C GLU A 175 2.28 -1.54 5.26
N ALA A 176 2.00 -2.80 5.60
CA ALA A 176 1.20 -3.17 6.76
C ALA A 176 1.81 -2.65 8.07
N ALA A 177 3.13 -2.82 8.26
CA ALA A 177 3.84 -2.29 9.41
C ALA A 177 3.80 -0.75 9.46
N VAL A 178 3.93 -0.08 8.31
CA VAL A 178 3.76 1.38 8.20
C VAL A 178 2.36 1.80 8.63
N CYS A 179 1.30 1.18 8.14
CA CYS A 179 -0.07 1.53 8.54
C CYS A 179 -0.29 1.38 10.05
N ALA A 180 0.17 0.26 10.64
CA ALA A 180 0.05 0.04 12.08
C ALA A 180 0.84 1.08 12.92
N LEU A 181 2.05 1.44 12.48
CA LEU A 181 2.85 2.49 13.11
C LEU A 181 2.23 3.88 12.93
N SER A 182 1.68 4.19 11.77
CA SER A 182 1.00 5.46 11.51
C SER A 182 -0.21 5.62 12.43
N ILE A 183 -1.01 4.56 12.64
CA ILE A 183 -2.11 4.54 13.61
C ILE A 183 -1.61 4.81 15.02
N LYS A 184 -0.57 4.08 15.46
CA LYS A 184 -0.03 4.19 16.81
C LYS A 184 0.58 5.56 17.11
N THR A 185 1.27 6.14 16.13
CA THR A 185 2.06 7.37 16.31
C THR A 185 1.33 8.64 15.88
N GLY A 186 0.24 8.52 15.12
CA GLY A 186 -0.44 9.65 14.51
C GLY A 186 0.40 10.38 13.45
N LYS A 187 1.30 9.66 12.77
CA LYS A 187 2.22 10.23 11.77
C LYS A 187 2.09 9.50 10.44
N ILE A 188 1.70 10.23 9.40
CA ILE A 188 1.62 9.76 8.02
C ILE A 188 2.95 10.07 7.34
N HIS A 189 3.59 9.04 6.79
CA HIS A 189 4.81 9.20 6.01
C HIS A 189 4.60 10.00 4.72
N PRO A 190 5.62 10.70 4.23
CA PRO A 190 5.53 11.41 2.97
C PRO A 190 5.63 10.49 1.76
N THR A 191 5.08 10.95 0.64
CA THR A 191 5.60 10.58 -0.69
C THR A 191 6.74 11.54 -1.03
N ILE A 192 7.98 11.09 -0.89
CA ILE A 192 9.16 11.90 -1.26
C ILE A 192 9.32 11.95 -2.79
N ASN A 193 10.11 12.90 -3.28
CA ASN A 193 10.38 13.10 -4.71
C ASN A 193 9.17 13.52 -5.58
N LEU A 194 8.03 13.82 -4.97
CA LEU A 194 6.88 14.42 -5.66
C LEU A 194 7.12 15.93 -5.78
N GLU A 195 7.70 16.35 -6.91
CA GLU A 195 8.11 17.74 -7.21
C GLU A 195 7.20 18.38 -8.26
N SER A 196 6.72 17.59 -9.22
CA SER A 196 5.84 17.99 -10.32
C SER A 196 4.63 17.05 -10.34
N PRO A 197 3.59 17.32 -9.54
CA PRO A 197 2.38 16.49 -9.51
C PRO A 197 1.80 16.28 -10.92
N ASP A 198 1.48 15.04 -11.24
CA ASP A 198 0.80 14.71 -12.49
C ASP A 198 -0.64 15.24 -12.44
N PRO A 199 -1.12 16.03 -13.43
CA PRO A 199 -2.50 16.52 -13.44
C PRO A 199 -3.57 15.41 -13.42
N GLU A 200 -3.24 14.19 -13.83
CA GLU A 200 -4.15 13.04 -13.72
C GLU A 200 -4.06 12.31 -12.36
N CYS A 201 -3.03 12.62 -11.57
CA CYS A 201 -2.88 12.20 -10.18
C CYS A 201 -3.17 13.42 -9.28
N ASP A 202 -4.46 13.73 -9.06
CA ASP A 202 -4.94 15.00 -8.50
C ASP A 202 -5.35 14.92 -7.02
N LEU A 203 -4.86 13.92 -6.27
CA LEU A 203 -5.16 13.72 -4.85
C LEU A 203 -4.05 14.23 -3.92
N ASP A 204 -4.31 14.19 -2.61
CA ASP A 204 -3.35 14.60 -1.60
C ASP A 204 -2.37 13.47 -1.26
N TYR A 205 -1.25 13.41 -1.98
CA TYR A 205 -0.22 12.36 -1.80
C TYR A 205 0.81 12.66 -0.69
N VAL A 206 0.56 13.61 0.21
CA VAL A 206 1.45 13.97 1.33
C VAL A 206 2.90 14.21 0.84
N PRO A 207 3.14 15.21 -0.03
CA PRO A 207 4.43 15.40 -0.67
C PRO A 207 5.53 15.82 0.31
N ASN A 208 6.67 15.12 0.27
CA ASN A 208 7.98 15.49 0.83
C ASN A 208 8.11 15.67 2.35
N LYS A 209 7.03 15.89 3.09
CA LYS A 209 7.04 16.03 4.55
C LYS A 209 5.96 15.16 5.17
N TYR A 210 6.32 14.49 6.26
CA TYR A 210 5.36 13.71 7.03
C TYR A 210 4.25 14.65 7.55
N ARG A 211 3.08 14.07 7.83
CA ARG A 211 1.93 14.80 8.39
C ARG A 211 1.50 14.19 9.69
N GLU A 212 1.28 15.02 10.70
CA GLU A 212 0.66 14.58 11.95
C GLU A 212 -0.87 14.60 11.78
N LYS A 213 -1.51 13.47 12.06
CA LYS A 213 -2.96 13.29 11.98
C LYS A 213 -3.31 12.08 12.84
N GLU A 214 -4.37 12.19 13.66
CA GLU A 214 -4.94 11.00 14.29
C GLU A 214 -5.57 10.10 13.23
N ILE A 215 -5.26 8.81 13.28
CA ILE A 215 -5.72 7.82 12.30
C ILE A 215 -6.53 6.77 13.05
N LYS A 216 -7.84 6.76 12.84
CA LYS A 216 -8.70 5.68 13.30
C LYS A 216 -8.67 4.52 12.31
N TYR A 217 -8.73 4.80 11.01
CA TYR A 217 -8.70 3.77 9.96
C TYR A 217 -7.64 4.05 8.89
N ALA A 218 -6.79 3.05 8.62
CA ALA A 218 -5.79 3.08 7.56
C ALA A 218 -5.96 1.94 6.57
N LEU A 219 -6.09 2.25 5.28
CA LEU A 219 -6.14 1.28 4.20
C LEU A 219 -4.75 1.09 3.59
N SER A 220 -4.31 -0.16 3.40
CA SER A 220 -3.09 -0.48 2.66
C SER A 220 -3.44 -1.23 1.39
N ASN A 221 -2.99 -0.73 0.24
CA ASN A 221 -3.24 -1.29 -1.08
C ASN A 221 -2.01 -2.02 -1.63
N SER A 222 -2.21 -3.17 -2.29
CA SER A 222 -1.16 -3.92 -2.98
C SER A 222 -1.70 -4.54 -4.26
N PHE A 223 -1.20 -4.08 -5.42
CA PHE A 223 -1.71 -4.46 -6.74
C PHE A 223 -0.57 -5.05 -7.59
N ALA A 224 -0.45 -6.36 -7.57
CA ALA A 224 0.70 -7.06 -8.12
C ALA A 224 0.47 -7.55 -9.56
N PHE A 225 1.58 -7.96 -10.20
CA PHE A 225 1.55 -8.69 -11.46
C PHE A 225 0.64 -9.93 -11.38
N GLY A 226 0.07 -10.31 -12.53
CA GLY A 226 -1.03 -11.27 -12.64
C GLY A 226 -2.39 -10.69 -12.24
N ASN A 227 -2.47 -9.36 -12.07
CA ASN A 227 -3.61 -8.64 -11.50
C ASN A 227 -4.07 -9.22 -10.17
N ASN A 228 -3.13 -9.59 -9.30
CA ASN A 228 -3.42 -10.06 -7.95
C ASN A 228 -3.51 -8.83 -7.03
N ASN A 229 -4.71 -8.52 -6.58
CA ASN A 229 -4.97 -7.31 -5.81
C ASN A 229 -5.32 -7.71 -4.38
N ALA A 230 -4.77 -6.98 -3.42
CA ALA A 230 -5.06 -7.16 -2.02
C ALA A 230 -5.19 -5.80 -1.31
N CYS A 231 -6.15 -5.72 -0.40
CA CYS A 231 -6.33 -4.57 0.49
C CYS A 231 -6.38 -5.07 1.94
N LEU A 232 -5.74 -4.32 2.84
CA LEU A 232 -5.82 -4.52 4.28
C LEU A 232 -6.35 -3.25 4.94
N LEU A 233 -7.36 -3.40 5.79
CA LEU A 233 -7.86 -2.30 6.62
C LEU A 233 -7.40 -2.48 8.06
N PHE A 234 -6.70 -1.47 8.56
CA PHE A 234 -6.26 -1.38 9.95
C PHE A 234 -7.11 -0.38 10.71
N ALA A 235 -7.34 -0.65 11.99
CA ALA A 235 -8.02 0.25 12.90
C ALA A 235 -7.20 0.51 14.17
N LYS A 236 -7.40 1.67 14.78
CA LYS A 236 -6.95 1.94 16.15
C LYS A 236 -7.67 0.96 17.08
N CYS A 237 -6.92 0.26 17.92
CA CYS A 237 -7.49 -0.64 18.92
C CYS A 237 -8.02 0.19 20.10
N GLU A 238 -9.29 -0.03 20.46
CA GLU A 238 -9.95 0.56 21.63
C GLU A 238 -9.89 -0.37 22.85
#